data_AF-D0R6P9-F1
#
_entry.id   AF-D0R6P9-F1
#
_cell.length_a   1.000
_cell.length_b   1.000
_cell.length_c   1.000
_cell.angle_alpha   90.00
_cell.angle_beta   90.00
_cell.angle_gamma   90.00
#
_symmetry.space_group_name_H-M   'P 1'
#
loop_
_entity.id
_entity.type
_entity.pdbx_description
1 polymer ?
#
loop_
_entity_poly.entity_id
_entity_poly.type
_entity_poly.pdbx_seq_one_letter_code
_entity_poly.pdbx_strand_id
1 'polypeptide(L)'
;QEQVLVWTNAEFVMGGSDTTVSAVSSFFVAMALYPEVQRKAREELDRVVGPITLATFEHRSQLPFIDALVKEVFRWHPASPLGAPHITQEDQIWDGYLLPKGALLLPNIWTFTHDPSVYHDPMVFKPERFLEGKDSPPEIDPMKFVFGFGRRICPGRFVTDEKLFLIACHAVSCFFISPRDPGAPEPDWLPGVISQPGAFDLNVVPRSPAHE
;
A
#
# COMPACT_ATOMS: atom_id res chain seq x y z
N GLN A 1 -0.23 35.71 -3.14
CA GLN A 1 -1.18 34.92 -2.34
C GLN A 1 -1.96 33.93 -3.22
N GLU A 2 -2.58 34.38 -4.31
CA GLU A 2 -3.29 33.51 -5.25
C GLU A 2 -2.45 32.36 -5.81
N GLN A 3 -1.22 32.63 -6.29
CA GLN A 3 -0.33 31.57 -6.79
C GLN A 3 -0.01 30.48 -5.75
N VAL A 4 0.18 30.87 -4.48
CA VAL A 4 0.44 29.90 -3.41
C VAL A 4 -0.78 29.00 -3.21
N LEU A 5 -2.00 29.55 -3.25
CA LEU A 5 -3.24 28.77 -3.17
C LEU A 5 -3.37 27.81 -4.37
N VAL A 6 -3.09 28.28 -5.58
CA VAL A 6 -3.14 27.45 -6.80
C VAL A 6 -2.16 26.27 -6.70
N TRP A 7 -0.89 26.54 -6.36
CA TRP A 7 0.12 25.48 -6.25
C TRP A 7 -0.16 24.51 -5.11
N THR A 8 -0.62 25.01 -3.97
CA THR A 8 -0.99 24.17 -2.82
C THR A 8 -2.14 23.24 -3.20
N ASN A 9 -3.18 23.74 -3.85
CA ASN A 9 -4.30 22.92 -4.32
C ASN A 9 -3.86 21.90 -5.38
N ALA A 10 -2.99 22.30 -6.31
CA ALA A 10 -2.44 21.38 -7.30
C ALA A 10 -1.67 20.24 -6.63
N GLU A 11 -0.84 20.52 -5.62
CA GLU A 11 -0.11 19.49 -4.86
C GLU A 11 -1.06 18.52 -4.14
N PHE A 12 -2.15 19.01 -3.54
CA PHE A 12 -3.16 18.14 -2.92
C PHE A 12 -3.82 17.21 -3.93
N VAL A 13 -4.17 17.72 -5.11
CA VAL A 13 -4.80 16.92 -6.17
C VAL A 13 -3.82 15.89 -6.71
N MET A 14 -2.63 16.30 -7.13
CA MET A 14 -1.61 15.39 -7.68
C MET A 14 -1.16 14.34 -6.67
N GLY A 15 -0.90 14.76 -5.42
CA GLY A 15 -0.47 13.86 -4.36
C GLY A 15 -1.55 12.85 -3.95
N GLY A 16 -2.83 13.17 -4.14
CA GLY A 16 -3.97 12.33 -3.78
C GLY A 16 -4.54 11.49 -4.93
N SER A 17 -4.24 11.80 -6.19
CA SER A 17 -4.75 11.06 -7.35
C SER A 17 -3.93 9.80 -7.63
N ASP A 18 -2.73 9.97 -8.18
CA ASP A 18 -2.01 8.92 -8.88
C ASP A 18 -1.44 7.87 -7.90
N THR A 19 -1.08 8.32 -6.69
CA THR A 19 -0.62 7.48 -5.58
C THR A 19 -1.75 6.60 -5.04
N THR A 20 -2.97 7.13 -4.92
CA THR A 20 -4.13 6.37 -4.47
C THR A 20 -4.53 5.35 -5.54
N VAL A 21 -4.50 5.74 -6.82
CA VAL A 21 -4.74 4.81 -7.94
C VAL A 21 -3.71 3.68 -7.92
N SER A 22 -2.43 4.00 -7.73
CA SER A 22 -1.38 3.00 -7.56
C SER A 22 -1.73 1.99 -6.47
N ALA A 23 -1.98 2.45 -5.23
CA ALA A 23 -2.27 1.57 -4.11
C ALA A 23 -3.53 0.71 -4.31
N VAL A 24 -4.60 1.30 -4.86
CA VAL A 24 -5.86 0.58 -5.12
C VAL A 24 -5.67 -0.45 -6.24
N SER A 25 -5.00 -0.09 -7.33
CA SER A 25 -4.71 -1.03 -8.42
C SER A 25 -3.80 -2.18 -7.94
N SER A 26 -2.78 -1.89 -7.13
CA SER A 26 -1.93 -2.90 -6.49
C SER A 26 -2.75 -3.87 -5.63
N PHE A 27 -3.72 -3.36 -4.86
CA PHE A 27 -4.65 -4.19 -4.09
C PHE A 27 -5.45 -5.15 -4.99
N PHE A 28 -6.04 -4.65 -6.08
CA PHE A 28 -6.83 -5.50 -6.98
C PHE A 28 -5.98 -6.57 -7.69
N VAL A 29 -4.77 -6.21 -8.12
CA VAL A 29 -3.78 -7.17 -8.66
C VAL A 29 -3.43 -8.23 -7.61
N ALA A 30 -3.16 -7.82 -6.37
CA ALA A 30 -2.86 -8.75 -5.29
C ALA A 30 -4.04 -9.70 -5.00
N MET A 31 -5.28 -9.19 -4.95
CA MET A 31 -6.45 -10.04 -4.74
C MET A 31 -6.65 -11.07 -5.84
N ALA A 32 -6.32 -10.72 -7.08
CA ALA A 32 -6.38 -11.63 -8.21
C ALA A 32 -5.28 -12.70 -8.17
N LEU A 33 -4.04 -12.31 -7.87
CA LEU A 33 -2.88 -13.22 -7.89
C LEU A 33 -2.78 -14.10 -6.63
N TYR A 34 -3.36 -13.66 -5.51
CA TYR A 34 -3.27 -14.34 -4.21
C TYR A 34 -4.68 -14.72 -3.67
N PRO A 35 -5.36 -15.70 -4.30
CA PRO A 35 -6.74 -16.08 -3.93
C PRO A 35 -6.86 -16.56 -2.48
N GLU A 36 -5.82 -17.19 -1.92
CA GLU A 36 -5.82 -17.61 -0.52
C GLU A 36 -5.83 -16.42 0.46
N VAL A 37 -5.16 -15.33 0.11
CA VAL A 37 -5.20 -14.09 0.90
C VAL A 37 -6.60 -13.50 0.86
N GLN A 38 -7.20 -13.44 -0.34
CA GLN A 38 -8.58 -12.98 -0.52
C GLN A 38 -9.58 -13.83 0.29
N ARG A 39 -9.38 -15.16 0.33
CA ARG A 39 -10.21 -16.07 1.14
C ARG A 39 -10.09 -15.79 2.64
N LYS A 40 -8.87 -15.67 3.17
CA LYS A 40 -8.63 -15.36 4.59
C LYS A 40 -9.21 -14.00 5.01
N ALA A 41 -9.03 -12.99 4.18
CA ALA A 41 -9.63 -11.66 4.38
C ALA A 41 -11.16 -11.76 4.47
N ARG A 42 -11.79 -12.54 3.58
CA ARG A 42 -13.23 -12.75 3.55
C ARG A 42 -13.73 -13.49 4.79
N GLU A 43 -13.04 -14.54 5.22
CA GLU A 43 -13.38 -15.29 6.43
C GLU A 43 -13.34 -14.43 7.69
N GLU A 44 -12.40 -13.48 7.77
CA GLU A 44 -12.36 -12.50 8.85
C GLU A 44 -13.54 -11.53 8.78
N LEU A 45 -13.82 -10.95 7.60
CA LEU A 45 -14.94 -10.01 7.42
C LEU A 45 -16.29 -10.66 7.73
N ASP A 46 -16.55 -11.86 7.18
CA ASP A 46 -17.80 -12.59 7.40
C ASP A 46 -17.99 -12.93 8.89
N ARG A 47 -16.90 -13.20 9.62
CA ARG A 47 -16.94 -13.49 11.07
C ARG A 47 -17.24 -12.25 11.91
N VAL A 48 -16.67 -11.11 11.57
CA VAL A 48 -16.70 -9.89 12.41
C VAL A 48 -17.88 -8.99 12.06
N VAL A 49 -18.11 -8.76 10.77
CA VAL A 49 -19.11 -7.80 10.26
C VAL A 49 -20.36 -8.53 9.75
N GLY A 50 -20.21 -9.79 9.35
CA GLY A 50 -21.25 -10.57 8.70
C GLY A 50 -21.14 -10.55 7.18
N PRO A 51 -21.86 -11.44 6.48
CA PRO A 51 -21.67 -11.65 5.05
C PRO A 51 -22.18 -10.52 4.15
N ILE A 52 -23.15 -9.72 4.63
CA ILE A 52 -23.84 -8.69 3.82
C ILE A 52 -23.48 -7.27 4.25
N THR A 53 -23.19 -7.07 5.54
CA THR A 53 -22.94 -5.74 6.09
C THR A 53 -21.57 -5.22 5.66
N LEU A 54 -21.50 -3.95 5.27
CA LEU A 54 -20.23 -3.31 4.91
C LEU A 54 -19.52 -2.79 6.16
N ALA A 55 -18.21 -3.04 6.22
CA ALA A 55 -17.37 -2.54 7.30
C ALA A 55 -17.26 -1.00 7.27
N THR A 56 -17.06 -0.44 8.45
CA THR A 56 -16.73 0.98 8.69
C THR A 56 -15.38 1.08 9.40
N PHE A 57 -14.85 2.29 9.56
CA PHE A 57 -13.60 2.52 10.29
C PHE A 57 -13.61 1.97 11.73
N GLU A 58 -14.77 1.91 12.38
CA GLU A 58 -14.93 1.40 13.74
C GLU A 58 -14.59 -0.08 13.87
N HIS A 59 -14.62 -0.83 12.75
CA HIS A 59 -14.31 -2.25 12.72
C HIS A 59 -12.82 -2.54 12.62
N ARG A 60 -11.97 -1.55 12.30
CA ARG A 60 -10.54 -1.78 11.96
C ARG A 60 -9.77 -2.52 13.05
N SER A 61 -10.01 -2.21 14.33
CA SER A 61 -9.35 -2.89 15.45
C SER A 61 -9.74 -4.36 15.60
N GLN A 62 -10.85 -4.78 14.99
CA GLN A 62 -11.37 -6.16 15.01
C GLN A 62 -11.03 -6.93 13.72
N LEU A 63 -10.38 -6.28 12.75
CA LEU A 63 -10.02 -6.83 11.45
C LEU A 63 -8.50 -6.85 11.25
N PRO A 64 -7.74 -7.58 12.10
CA PRO A 64 -6.28 -7.56 12.05
C PRO A 64 -5.71 -8.12 10.74
N PHE A 65 -6.35 -9.11 10.11
CA PHE A 65 -5.89 -9.63 8.83
C PHE A 65 -6.09 -8.60 7.70
N ILE A 66 -7.22 -7.88 7.69
CA ILE A 66 -7.44 -6.78 6.73
C ILE A 66 -6.43 -5.64 6.98
N ASP A 67 -6.16 -5.27 8.23
CA ASP A 67 -5.17 -4.24 8.54
C ASP A 67 -3.76 -4.66 8.09
N ALA A 68 -3.40 -5.93 8.29
CA ALA A 68 -2.17 -6.53 7.79
C ALA A 68 -2.13 -6.56 6.25
N LEU A 69 -3.26 -6.83 5.60
CA LEU A 69 -3.40 -6.80 4.14
C LEU A 69 -3.11 -5.41 3.59
N VAL A 70 -3.68 -4.36 4.19
CA VAL A 70 -3.45 -2.97 3.80
C VAL A 70 -1.96 -2.61 3.91
N LYS A 71 -1.32 -2.99 5.02
CA LYS A 71 0.13 -2.80 5.20
C LYS A 71 0.93 -3.50 4.10
N GLU A 72 0.55 -4.72 3.73
CA GLU A 72 1.26 -5.48 2.69
C GLU A 72 1.08 -4.87 1.30
N VAL A 73 -0.08 -4.28 0.99
CA VAL A 73 -0.25 -3.52 -0.27
C VAL A 73 0.74 -2.35 -0.34
N PHE A 74 0.91 -1.60 0.75
CA PHE A 74 1.87 -0.49 0.77
C PHE A 74 3.34 -0.93 0.75
N ARG A 75 3.66 -2.11 1.31
CA ARG A 75 5.03 -2.65 1.32
C ARG A 75 5.42 -3.25 -0.04
N TRP A 76 4.55 -4.08 -0.60
CA TRP A 76 4.85 -4.96 -1.74
C TRP A 76 5.25 -4.18 -2.98
N HIS A 77 4.45 -3.18 -3.35
CA HIS A 77 4.79 -2.24 -4.42
C HIS A 77 4.45 -0.81 -4.00
N PRO A 78 5.38 -0.12 -3.30
CA PRO A 78 5.12 1.22 -2.79
C PRO A 78 4.94 2.20 -3.95
N ALA A 79 3.91 3.05 -3.87
CA ALA A 79 3.59 4.00 -4.93
C ALA A 79 4.75 4.93 -5.32
N SER A 80 5.66 5.27 -4.38
CA SER A 80 6.86 6.06 -4.64
C SER A 80 8.12 5.32 -4.17
N PRO A 81 8.69 4.41 -5.00
CA PRO A 81 9.83 3.57 -4.62
C PRO A 81 11.10 4.33 -4.21
N LEU A 82 11.28 5.55 -4.72
CA LEU A 82 12.40 6.45 -4.39
C LEU A 82 11.99 7.67 -3.55
N GLY A 83 10.75 7.69 -3.05
CA GLY A 83 10.17 8.83 -2.33
C GLY A 83 10.28 10.16 -3.09
N ALA A 84 10.15 11.26 -2.35
CA ALA A 84 10.41 12.60 -2.88
C ALA A 84 11.90 12.94 -2.72
N PRO A 85 12.55 13.59 -3.72
CA PRO A 85 13.94 14.04 -3.55
C PRO A 85 14.10 15.08 -2.45
N HIS A 86 15.20 14.99 -1.70
CA HIS A 86 15.60 15.93 -0.67
C HIS A 86 16.92 16.61 -1.02
N ILE A 87 17.19 17.77 -0.41
CA ILE A 87 18.46 18.50 -0.57
C ILE A 87 19.02 18.88 0.79
N THR A 88 20.31 18.61 1.01
CA THR A 88 21.04 19.03 2.21
C THR A 88 21.13 20.56 2.29
N GLN A 89 20.87 21.13 3.46
CA GLN A 89 20.88 22.58 3.67
C GLN A 89 22.26 23.11 4.11
N GLU A 90 23.12 22.21 4.53
CA GLU A 90 24.48 22.45 5.03
C GLU A 90 25.32 21.18 4.80
N ASP A 91 26.63 21.33 4.97
CA ASP A 91 27.56 20.19 4.95
C ASP A 91 27.28 19.29 6.16
N GLN A 92 27.14 17.99 5.91
CA GLN A 92 26.86 17.00 6.96
C GLN A 92 27.77 15.79 6.79
N ILE A 93 28.27 15.24 7.90
CA ILE A 93 28.98 13.96 7.89
C ILE A 93 27.98 12.86 8.25
N TRP A 94 27.80 11.89 7.37
CA TRP A 94 26.97 10.70 7.61
C TRP A 94 27.78 9.45 7.28
N ASP A 95 27.87 8.54 8.25
CA ASP A 95 28.66 7.30 8.14
C ASP A 95 30.10 7.50 7.64
N GLY A 96 30.75 8.60 8.08
CA GLY A 96 32.10 8.97 7.66
C GLY A 96 32.19 9.66 6.29
N TYR A 97 31.09 9.80 5.55
CA TYR A 97 31.02 10.50 4.27
C TYR A 97 30.58 11.95 4.42
N LEU A 98 31.23 12.86 3.70
CA LEU A 98 30.77 14.23 3.56
C LEU A 98 29.62 14.30 2.54
N LEU A 99 28.45 14.70 3.03
CA LEU A 99 27.31 15.13 2.24
C LEU A 99 27.38 16.66 2.13
N PRO A 100 27.87 17.22 1.01
CA PRO A 100 27.99 18.66 0.88
C PRO A 100 26.62 19.32 0.84
N LYS A 101 26.53 20.58 1.25
CA LYS A 101 25.35 21.43 1.05
C LYS A 101 24.92 21.41 -0.42
N GLY A 102 23.62 21.20 -0.66
CA GLY A 102 23.08 21.11 -2.01
C GLY A 102 23.10 19.69 -2.61
N ALA A 103 23.61 18.69 -1.89
CA ALA A 103 23.53 17.30 -2.32
C ALA A 103 22.08 16.82 -2.43
N LEU A 104 21.74 16.20 -3.55
CA LEU A 104 20.45 15.55 -3.78
C LEU A 104 20.44 14.19 -3.08
N LEU A 105 19.41 13.94 -2.27
CA LEU A 105 19.20 12.70 -1.54
C LEU A 105 17.89 12.05 -2.01
N LEU A 106 17.96 10.79 -2.42
CA LEU A 106 16.80 9.98 -2.83
C LEU A 106 16.60 8.85 -1.80
N PRO A 107 15.51 8.86 -1.01
CA PRO A 107 15.23 7.79 -0.08
C PRO A 107 14.77 6.54 -0.85
N ASN A 108 15.60 5.49 -0.86
CA ASN A 108 15.27 4.23 -1.54
C ASN A 108 14.27 3.40 -0.71
N ILE A 109 13.01 3.82 -0.71
CA ILE A 109 11.89 3.17 -0.01
C ILE A 109 11.74 1.71 -0.45
N TRP A 110 11.96 1.41 -1.74
CA TRP A 110 11.95 0.04 -2.26
C TRP A 110 12.91 -0.87 -1.49
N THR A 111 14.14 -0.41 -1.26
CA THR A 111 15.12 -1.17 -0.49
C THR A 111 14.66 -1.36 0.94
N PHE A 112 14.05 -0.34 1.56
CA PHE A 112 13.52 -0.48 2.91
C PHE A 112 12.40 -1.52 2.97
N THR A 113 11.49 -1.53 2.00
CA THR A 113 10.37 -2.49 1.94
C THR A 113 10.76 -3.90 1.49
N HIS A 114 11.97 -4.09 0.97
CA HIS A 114 12.46 -5.35 0.42
C HIS A 114 13.79 -5.84 1.00
N ASP A 115 14.27 -5.24 2.09
CA ASP A 115 15.47 -5.71 2.77
C ASP A 115 15.22 -7.10 3.38
N PRO A 116 15.92 -8.16 2.91
CA PRO A 116 15.72 -9.52 3.41
C PRO A 116 16.18 -9.72 4.85
N SER A 117 16.93 -8.77 5.43
CA SER A 117 17.24 -8.75 6.87
C SER A 117 16.09 -8.24 7.74
N VAL A 118 15.10 -7.57 7.11
CA VAL A 118 13.93 -6.99 7.76
C VAL A 118 12.65 -7.79 7.44
N TYR A 119 12.49 -8.18 6.17
CA TYR A 119 11.30 -8.84 5.64
C TYR A 119 11.65 -10.23 5.09
N HIS A 120 11.05 -11.29 5.62
CA HIS A 120 11.27 -12.64 5.07
C HIS A 120 10.53 -12.81 3.74
N ASP A 121 11.19 -13.39 2.73
CA ASP A 121 10.66 -13.54 1.38
C ASP A 121 10.02 -12.23 0.87
N PRO A 122 10.81 -11.13 0.76
CA PRO A 122 10.27 -9.78 0.58
C PRO A 122 9.49 -9.60 -0.73
N MET A 123 9.77 -10.44 -1.73
CA MET A 123 9.07 -10.40 -3.03
C MET A 123 7.67 -11.04 -2.98
N VAL A 124 7.37 -11.86 -1.97
CA VAL A 124 6.09 -12.56 -1.83
C VAL A 124 5.08 -11.68 -1.10
N PHE A 125 3.90 -11.53 -1.67
CA PHE A 125 2.77 -10.87 -1.01
C PHE A 125 2.22 -11.75 0.11
N LYS A 126 2.50 -11.38 1.36
CA LYS A 126 2.18 -12.17 2.55
C LYS A 126 1.73 -11.28 3.71
N PRO A 127 0.44 -10.93 3.81
CA PRO A 127 -0.09 -10.11 4.91
C PRO A 127 0.23 -10.66 6.30
N GLU A 128 0.31 -11.97 6.46
CA GLU A 128 0.58 -12.63 7.74
C GLU A 128 1.88 -12.16 8.40
N ARG A 129 2.81 -11.56 7.65
CA ARG A 129 4.04 -10.98 8.19
C ARG A 129 3.80 -9.87 9.21
N PHE A 130 2.64 -9.21 9.16
CA PHE A 130 2.26 -8.14 10.09
C PHE A 130 1.35 -8.60 11.22
N LEU A 131 1.11 -9.90 11.32
CA LEU A 131 0.37 -10.49 12.43
C LEU A 131 1.34 -11.03 13.47
N GLU A 132 0.90 -11.03 14.73
CA GLU A 132 1.66 -11.69 15.78
C GLU A 132 1.61 -13.21 15.56
N GLY A 133 2.78 -13.81 15.34
CA GLY A 133 2.93 -15.25 15.22
C GLY A 133 3.09 -15.90 16.59
N LYS A 134 2.85 -17.21 16.66
CA LYS A 134 3.02 -17.98 17.90
C LYS A 134 4.45 -17.88 18.47
N ASP A 135 5.44 -17.83 17.59
CA ASP A 135 6.87 -17.90 17.92
C ASP A 135 7.66 -16.73 17.32
N SER A 136 7.00 -15.73 16.71
CA SER A 136 7.66 -14.61 16.04
C SER A 136 6.86 -13.31 16.15
N PRO A 137 7.49 -12.18 16.52
CA PRO A 137 6.82 -10.88 16.49
C PRO A 137 6.48 -10.47 15.04
N PRO A 138 5.52 -9.56 14.84
CA PRO A 138 5.26 -8.95 13.54
C PRO A 138 6.53 -8.32 12.96
N GLU A 139 6.70 -8.40 11.65
CA GLU A 139 7.75 -7.69 10.94
C GLU A 139 7.54 -6.17 10.99
N ILE A 140 8.55 -5.39 10.60
CA ILE A 140 8.51 -3.93 10.74
C ILE A 140 7.33 -3.34 9.96
N ASP A 141 6.51 -2.55 10.63
CA ASP A 141 5.39 -1.85 10.00
C ASP A 141 5.88 -0.89 8.88
N PRO A 142 5.52 -1.13 7.61
CA PRO A 142 5.96 -0.32 6.47
C PRO A 142 5.42 1.11 6.55
N MET A 143 4.29 1.33 7.24
CA MET A 143 3.64 2.65 7.37
C MET A 143 4.55 3.69 8.03
N LYS A 144 5.60 3.24 8.73
CA LYS A 144 6.63 4.10 9.33
C LYS A 144 7.50 4.84 8.31
N PHE A 145 7.57 4.36 7.06
CA PHE A 145 8.49 4.93 6.07
C PHE A 145 7.96 4.95 4.63
N VAL A 146 6.95 4.16 4.25
CA VAL A 146 6.37 4.21 2.88
C VAL A 146 5.71 5.55 2.54
N PHE A 147 5.31 6.32 3.56
CA PHE A 147 4.81 7.70 3.43
C PHE A 147 5.91 8.76 3.63
N GLY A 148 7.18 8.35 3.64
CA GLY A 148 8.30 9.21 4.00
C GLY A 148 8.43 9.42 5.52
N PHE A 149 9.33 10.31 5.91
CA PHE A 149 9.71 10.51 7.31
C PHE A 149 10.15 11.96 7.59
N GLY A 150 10.19 12.31 8.87
CA GLY A 150 10.61 13.63 9.34
C GLY A 150 9.70 14.77 8.87
N ARG A 151 10.29 15.94 8.62
CA ARG A 151 9.57 17.20 8.31
C ARG A 151 8.76 17.17 7.01
N ARG A 152 8.98 16.19 6.13
CA ARG A 152 8.34 16.09 4.80
C ARG A 152 7.52 14.80 4.65
N ILE A 153 7.16 14.16 5.77
CA ILE A 153 6.24 13.03 5.76
C ILE A 153 4.92 13.39 5.06
N CYS A 154 4.37 12.46 4.28
CA CYS A 154 3.16 12.67 3.51
C CYS A 154 2.01 13.14 4.43
N PRO A 155 1.39 14.30 4.15
CA PRO A 155 0.23 14.76 4.91
C PRO A 155 -1.02 13.93 4.63
N GLY A 156 -1.13 13.31 3.44
CA GLY A 156 -2.28 12.51 3.02
C GLY A 156 -2.31 11.08 3.58
N ARG A 157 -1.29 10.64 4.33
CA ARG A 157 -1.12 9.24 4.76
C ARG A 157 -2.34 8.67 5.48
N PHE A 158 -2.99 9.45 6.33
CA PHE A 158 -4.16 9.00 7.09
C PHE A 158 -5.35 8.75 6.17
N VAL A 159 -5.58 9.67 5.22
CA VAL A 159 -6.67 9.56 4.26
C VAL A 159 -6.45 8.37 3.32
N THR A 160 -5.23 8.16 2.82
CA THR A 160 -4.94 7.03 1.92
C THR A 160 -5.04 5.68 2.64
N ASP A 161 -4.52 5.58 3.86
CA ASP A 161 -4.61 4.39 4.69
C ASP A 161 -6.06 4.01 5.00
N GLU A 162 -6.85 4.97 5.49
CA GLU A 162 -8.28 4.80 5.75
C GLU A 162 -9.06 4.41 4.49
N LYS A 163 -8.81 5.09 3.37
CA LYS A 163 -9.45 4.76 2.08
C LYS A 163 -9.14 3.34 1.64
N LEU A 164 -7.87 2.94 1.67
CA LEU A 164 -7.48 1.61 1.22
C LEU A 164 -8.06 0.52 2.14
N PHE A 165 -8.12 0.77 3.44
CA PHE A 165 -8.79 -0.12 4.39
C PHE A 165 -10.27 -0.35 4.03
N LEU A 166 -11.05 0.71 3.79
CA LEU A 166 -12.46 0.55 3.40
C LEU A 166 -12.62 -0.12 2.04
N ILE A 167 -11.79 0.26 1.05
CA ILE A 167 -11.80 -0.37 -0.27
C ILE A 167 -11.52 -1.86 -0.15
N ALA A 168 -10.52 -2.26 0.65
CA ALA A 168 -10.20 -3.66 0.88
C ALA A 168 -11.37 -4.41 1.52
N CYS A 169 -11.98 -3.83 2.56
CA CYS A 169 -13.16 -4.42 3.20
C CYS A 169 -14.30 -4.61 2.20
N HIS A 170 -14.71 -3.54 1.50
CA HIS A 170 -15.89 -3.56 0.64
C HIS A 170 -15.66 -4.43 -0.60
N ALA A 171 -14.48 -4.37 -1.20
CA ALA A 171 -14.17 -5.18 -2.37
C ALA A 171 -14.18 -6.68 -2.05
N VAL A 172 -13.58 -7.09 -0.93
CA VAL A 172 -13.58 -8.50 -0.50
C VAL A 172 -14.96 -8.94 -0.02
N SER A 173 -15.71 -8.06 0.65
CA SER A 173 -17.08 -8.33 1.09
C SER A 173 -18.05 -8.51 -0.07
N CYS A 174 -17.89 -7.78 -1.18
CA CYS A 174 -18.87 -7.81 -2.28
C CYS A 174 -18.47 -8.72 -3.45
N PHE A 175 -17.17 -8.91 -3.73
CA PHE A 175 -16.73 -9.50 -4.98
C PHE A 175 -15.81 -10.72 -4.81
N PHE A 176 -15.80 -11.56 -5.84
CA PHE A 176 -14.69 -12.44 -6.18
C PHE A 176 -13.84 -11.76 -7.24
N ILE A 177 -12.56 -11.55 -6.93
CA ILE A 177 -11.58 -10.92 -7.81
C ILE A 177 -10.63 -12.00 -8.30
N SER A 178 -10.46 -12.11 -9.61
CA SER A 178 -9.59 -13.11 -10.24
C SER A 178 -8.95 -12.54 -11.51
N PRO A 179 -7.84 -13.11 -12.01
CA PRO A 179 -7.34 -12.78 -13.33
C PRO A 179 -8.38 -13.18 -14.38
N ARG A 180 -8.55 -12.38 -15.44
CA ARG A 180 -9.40 -12.75 -16.57
C ARG A 180 -8.90 -14.01 -17.25
N ASP A 181 -7.59 -14.10 -17.45
CA ASP A 181 -6.91 -15.26 -18.01
C ASP A 181 -6.27 -16.08 -16.87
N PRO A 182 -6.76 -17.31 -16.59
CA PRO A 182 -6.20 -18.14 -15.54
C PRO A 182 -4.71 -18.42 -15.79
N GLY A 183 -3.87 -18.12 -14.78
CA GLY A 183 -2.42 -18.28 -14.88
C GLY A 183 -1.67 -17.11 -15.52
N ALA A 184 -2.34 -15.97 -15.75
CA ALA A 184 -1.66 -14.74 -16.12
C ALA A 184 -0.55 -14.39 -15.11
N PRO A 185 0.66 -14.03 -15.58
CA PRO A 185 1.75 -13.60 -14.70
C PRO A 185 1.41 -12.27 -14.02
N GLU A 186 2.16 -11.92 -12.98
CA GLU A 186 2.14 -10.57 -12.42
C GLU A 186 2.42 -9.53 -13.53
N PRO A 187 1.69 -8.40 -13.57
CA PRO A 187 1.94 -7.36 -14.56
C PRO A 187 3.28 -6.67 -14.33
N ASP A 188 3.86 -6.13 -15.41
CA ASP A 188 5.02 -5.25 -15.29
C ASP A 188 4.66 -3.99 -14.50
N TRP A 189 5.54 -3.55 -13.61
CA TRP A 189 5.38 -2.30 -12.87
C TRP A 189 5.94 -1.14 -13.68
N LEU A 190 5.09 -0.17 -13.98
CA LEU A 190 5.45 0.94 -14.84
C LEU A 190 6.44 1.89 -14.15
N PRO A 191 7.47 2.36 -14.87
CA PRO A 191 8.43 3.30 -14.33
C PRO A 191 7.80 4.70 -14.22
N GLY A 192 8.23 5.46 -13.22
CA GLY A 192 7.77 6.82 -13.00
C GLY A 192 8.09 7.34 -11.61
N VAL A 193 7.76 8.60 -11.34
CA VAL A 193 7.78 9.15 -9.97
C VAL A 193 6.78 8.40 -9.10
N ILE A 194 5.63 8.06 -9.68
CA ILE A 194 4.66 7.13 -9.12
C ILE A 194 4.73 5.84 -9.92
N SER A 195 4.97 4.71 -9.24
CA SER A 195 4.90 3.39 -9.86
C SER A 195 3.47 2.86 -9.79
N GLN A 196 3.02 2.20 -10.84
CA GLN A 196 1.68 1.62 -10.95
C GLN A 196 1.80 0.25 -11.65
N PRO A 197 0.90 -0.69 -11.38
CA PRO A 197 0.87 -1.92 -12.17
C PRO A 197 0.51 -1.58 -13.62
N GLY A 198 1.11 -2.29 -14.56
CA GLY A 198 0.74 -2.25 -15.97
C GLY A 198 -0.66 -2.81 -16.21
N ALA A 199 -1.04 -2.90 -17.49
CA ALA A 199 -2.33 -3.45 -17.87
C ALA A 199 -2.48 -4.89 -17.34
N PHE A 200 -3.53 -5.13 -16.56
CA PHE A 200 -3.85 -6.43 -16.00
C PHE A 200 -5.37 -6.64 -16.01
N ASP A 201 -5.83 -7.55 -16.86
CA ASP A 201 -7.27 -7.79 -17.02
C ASP A 201 -7.82 -8.62 -15.86
N LEU A 202 -8.82 -8.06 -15.18
CA LEU A 202 -9.48 -8.67 -14.04
C LEU A 202 -10.86 -9.20 -14.43
N ASN A 203 -11.26 -10.26 -13.74
CA ASN A 203 -12.63 -10.72 -13.64
C ASN A 203 -13.12 -10.44 -12.21
N VAL A 204 -14.07 -9.50 -12.07
CA VAL A 204 -14.65 -9.07 -10.81
C VAL A 204 -16.15 -9.38 -10.84
N VAL A 205 -16.57 -10.34 -10.03
CA VAL A 205 -17.96 -10.83 -10.01
C VAL A 205 -18.56 -10.71 -8.60
N PRO A 206 -19.84 -10.32 -8.44
CA PRO A 206 -20.50 -10.35 -7.14
C PRO A 206 -20.44 -11.75 -6.51
N ARG A 207 -20.35 -11.80 -5.17
CA ARG A 207 -20.29 -13.08 -4.45
C ARG A 207 -21.55 -13.92 -4.59
N SER A 208 -22.70 -13.25 -4.62
CA SER A 208 -24.02 -13.86 -4.74
C SER A 208 -25.03 -12.79 -5.16
N PRO A 209 -26.28 -13.17 -5.52
CA PRO A 209 -27.34 -12.20 -5.83
C PRO A 209 -27.67 -11.22 -4.70
N ALA A 210 -27.27 -11.51 -3.45
CA ALA A 210 -27.45 -10.59 -2.33
C ALA A 210 -26.40 -9.46 -2.29
N HIS A 211 -25.38 -9.53 -3.16
CA HIS A 211 -24.30 -8.55 -3.29
C HIS A 211 -24.33 -7.82 -4.65
N GLU A 212 -25.39 -8.03 -5.44
CA GLU A 212 -25.73 -7.24 -6.64
C GLU A 212 -26.47 -5.97 -6.24
#